data_AF-A0A9D4FB79-F1
#
_entry.id   AF-A0A9D4FB79-F1
#
_cell.length_a   1.000
_cell.length_b   1.000
_cell.length_c   1.000
_cell.angle_alpha   90.00
_cell.angle_beta   90.00
_cell.angle_gamma   90.00
#
_symmetry.space_group_name_H-M   'P 1'
#
loop_
_entity.id
_entity.type
_entity.pdbx_description
1 polymer ?
#
loop_
_entity_poly.entity_id
_entity_poly.type
_entity_poly.pdbx_seq_one_letter_code
_entity_poly.pdbx_strand_id
1 'polypeptide(L)'
;MLKRTIKAKETANDFRFNDIEQYSKRSNIKIDGVQDKENETSLETADKVIEFLNRHITDLKLNCDDIDIAHRFGPSNSRKSRPIFMKMISRMTKSK
;
A
#
# COMPACT_ATOMS: atom_id res chain seq x y z
N MET A 1 -41.93 -5.60 -1.53
CA MET A 1 -41.46 -4.32 -0.94
C MET A 1 -40.16 -4.52 -0.15
N LEU A 2 -40.17 -5.31 0.93
CA LEU A 2 -39.03 -5.50 1.84
C LEU A 2 -37.69 -5.91 1.16
N LYS A 3 -37.72 -6.89 0.24
CA LYS A 3 -36.53 -7.34 -0.49
C LYS A 3 -35.88 -6.24 -1.35
N ARG A 4 -36.67 -5.31 -1.89
CA ARG A 4 -36.14 -4.17 -2.67
C ARG A 4 -35.47 -3.15 -1.75
N THR A 5 -36.05 -2.90 -0.58
CA THR A 5 -35.47 -2.00 0.44
C THR A 5 -34.16 -2.54 1.01
N ILE A 6 -34.07 -3.85 1.27
CA ILE A 6 -32.82 -4.50 1.72
C ILE A 6 -31.74 -4.35 0.67
N LYS A 7 -32.03 -4.70 -0.59
CA LYS A 7 -31.08 -4.58 -1.70
C LYS A 7 -30.58 -3.15 -1.89
N ALA A 8 -31.48 -2.15 -1.80
CA ALA A 8 -31.09 -0.75 -1.89
C ALA A 8 -30.13 -0.32 -0.76
N LYS A 9 -30.33 -0.84 0.46
CA LYS A 9 -29.44 -0.58 1.60
C LYS A 9 -28.09 -1.28 1.45
N GLU A 10 -28.07 -2.52 0.96
CA GLU A 10 -26.82 -3.24 0.67
C GLU A 10 -25.98 -2.46 -0.35
N THR A 11 -26.59 -2.07 -1.47
CA THR A 11 -25.88 -1.30 -2.49
C THR A 11 -25.38 0.05 -1.96
N ALA A 12 -26.20 0.75 -1.15
CA ALA A 12 -25.76 1.99 -0.52
C ALA A 12 -24.59 1.79 0.44
N ASN A 13 -24.58 0.67 1.18
CA ASN A 13 -23.47 0.32 2.06
C ASN A 13 -22.21 -0.03 1.26
N ASP A 14 -22.33 -0.79 0.17
CA ASP A 14 -21.20 -1.13 -0.70
C ASP A 14 -20.53 0.12 -1.26
N PHE A 15 -21.32 1.11 -1.68
CA PHE A 15 -20.78 2.40 -2.12
C PHE A 15 -20.03 3.13 -1.00
N ARG A 16 -20.58 3.14 0.23
CA ARG A 16 -19.91 3.78 1.39
C ARG A 16 -18.64 3.05 1.77
N PHE A 17 -18.64 1.72 1.76
CA PHE A 17 -17.44 0.93 2.06
C PHE A 17 -16.36 1.14 1.01
N ASN A 18 -16.72 1.11 -0.27
CA ASN A 18 -15.79 1.39 -1.35
C ASN A 18 -15.20 2.80 -1.22
N ASP A 19 -16.02 3.82 -0.93
CA ASP A 19 -15.53 5.19 -0.77
C ASP A 19 -14.51 5.29 0.37
N ILE A 20 -14.84 4.75 1.55
CA ILE A 20 -13.92 4.71 2.71
C ILE A 20 -12.63 3.96 2.36
N GLU A 21 -12.73 2.84 1.66
CA GLU A 21 -11.59 2.03 1.26
C GLU A 21 -10.68 2.79 0.29
N GLN A 22 -11.24 3.45 -0.73
CA GLN A 22 -10.49 4.26 -1.69
C GLN A 22 -9.81 5.45 -0.99
N TYR A 23 -10.51 6.14 -0.08
CA TYR A 23 -9.94 7.23 0.71
C TYR A 23 -8.78 6.76 1.59
N SER A 24 -8.89 5.59 2.21
CA SER A 24 -7.84 4.98 3.02
C SER A 24 -6.62 4.57 2.19
N LYS A 25 -6.84 3.97 1.01
CA LYS A 25 -5.77 3.52 0.10
C LYS A 25 -5.05 4.65 -0.63
N ARG A 26 -5.55 5.90 -0.56
CA ARG A 26 -5.00 7.01 -1.35
C ARG A 26 -3.52 7.27 -1.08
N SER A 27 -3.07 7.14 0.17
CA SER A 27 -1.67 7.27 0.58
C SER A 27 -0.84 5.99 0.42
N ASN A 28 -1.46 4.89 -0.02
CA ASN A 28 -0.78 3.61 -0.12
C ASN A 28 -0.20 3.43 -1.52
N ILE A 29 0.98 2.83 -1.59
CA ILE A 29 1.70 2.49 -2.82
C ILE A 29 1.99 0.99 -2.77
N LYS A 30 1.71 0.31 -3.89
CA LYS A 30 2.07 -1.09 -4.11
C LYS A 30 3.34 -1.11 -4.94
N ILE A 31 4.35 -1.81 -4.46
CA ILE A 31 5.65 -1.93 -5.12
C ILE A 31 5.89 -3.40 -5.40
N ASP A 32 6.17 -3.73 -6.66
CA ASP A 32 6.47 -5.08 -7.13
C ASP A 32 7.96 -5.15 -7.54
N GLY A 33 8.54 -6.36 -7.53
CA GLY A 33 9.90 -6.59 -8.03
C GLY A 33 11.06 -6.39 -7.04
N VAL A 34 10.80 -5.95 -5.81
CA VAL A 34 11.84 -5.86 -4.75
C VAL A 34 12.07 -7.25 -4.15
N GLN A 35 13.32 -7.73 -4.13
CA GLN A 35 13.66 -9.07 -3.65
C GLN A 35 13.29 -9.27 -2.17
N ASP A 36 12.64 -10.40 -1.88
CA ASP A 36 12.24 -10.80 -0.53
C ASP A 36 13.42 -11.34 0.28
N LYS A 37 13.37 -11.16 1.59
CA LYS A 37 14.34 -11.73 2.54
C LYS A 37 13.55 -12.47 3.62
N GLU A 38 14.02 -13.67 4.00
CA GLU A 38 13.38 -14.39 5.10
C GLU A 38 13.46 -13.58 6.40
N ASN A 39 12.36 -13.57 7.15
CA ASN A 39 12.21 -12.83 8.40
C ASN A 39 12.51 -11.32 8.29
N GLU A 40 12.28 -10.73 7.11
CA GLU A 40 12.38 -9.28 6.89
C GLU A 40 11.43 -8.52 7.83
N THR A 41 11.98 -7.58 8.59
CA THR A 41 11.20 -6.67 9.44
C THR A 41 10.56 -5.56 8.62
N SER A 42 9.54 -4.89 9.18
CA SER A 42 8.93 -3.73 8.52
C SER A 42 9.93 -2.58 8.30
N LEU A 43 10.91 -2.41 9.19
CA LEU A 43 11.94 -1.39 9.07
C LEU A 43 12.92 -1.73 7.94
N GLU A 44 13.42 -2.96 7.87
CA GLU A 44 14.24 -3.41 6.74
C GLU A 44 13.50 -3.32 5.39
N THR A 45 12.18 -3.61 5.40
CA THR A 45 11.34 -3.44 4.21
C THR A 45 11.28 -1.98 3.78
N ALA A 46 11.11 -1.05 4.72
CA ALA A 46 11.08 0.38 4.44
C ALA A 46 12.41 0.87 3.86
N ASP A 47 13.53 0.49 4.46
CA ASP A 47 14.87 0.86 4.00
C ASP A 47 15.12 0.38 2.56
N LYS A 48 14.77 -0.86 2.24
CA LYS A 48 14.89 -1.39 0.88
C LYS A 48 14.03 -0.65 -0.12
N VAL A 49 12.81 -0.27 0.27
CA VAL A 49 11.92 0.51 -0.61
C VAL A 49 12.50 1.89 -0.86
N ILE A 50 12.99 2.57 0.18
CA ILE A 50 13.63 3.89 0.05
C ILE A 50 14.82 3.80 -0.90
N GLU A 51 15.72 2.83 -0.68
CA GLU A 51 16.88 2.60 -1.55
C GLU A 51 16.45 2.32 -3.00
N PHE A 52 15.45 1.45 -3.18
CA PHE A 52 14.94 1.09 -4.50
C PHE A 52 14.33 2.30 -5.22
N LEU A 53 13.47 3.07 -4.56
CA LEU A 53 12.79 4.21 -5.16
C LEU A 53 13.74 5.38 -5.44
N ASN A 54 14.61 5.74 -4.49
CA ASN A 54 15.59 6.81 -4.67
C ASN A 54 16.62 6.47 -5.78
N ARG A 55 16.88 5.18 -6.03
CA ARG A 55 17.78 4.75 -7.13
C ARG A 55 17.12 4.82 -8.51
N HIS A 56 15.83 4.51 -8.60
CA HIS A 56 15.14 4.34 -9.89
C HIS A 56 14.30 5.56 -10.32
N ILE A 57 13.94 6.44 -9.38
CA ILE A 57 13.16 7.64 -9.65
C ILE A 57 14.05 8.86 -9.48
N THR A 58 14.42 9.48 -10.59
CA THR A 58 15.18 10.74 -10.61
C THR A 58 14.40 11.82 -9.86
N ASP A 59 15.12 12.66 -9.11
CA ASP A 59 14.57 13.76 -8.28
C ASP A 59 13.69 13.35 -7.08
N LEU A 60 13.55 12.05 -6.82
CA LEU A 60 12.94 11.55 -5.60
C LEU A 60 13.96 11.47 -4.47
N LYS A 61 13.60 12.03 -3.31
CA LYS A 61 14.36 11.91 -2.06
C LYS A 61 13.41 11.54 -0.93
N LEU A 62 13.17 10.23 -0.78
CA LEU A 62 12.44 9.68 0.35
C LEU A 62 13.38 9.39 1.51
N ASN A 63 12.90 9.64 2.72
CA ASN A 63 13.49 9.21 3.98
C ASN A 63 12.50 8.35 4.78
N CYS A 64 12.94 7.76 5.90
CA CYS A 64 12.08 6.93 6.74
C CYS A 64 10.92 7.71 7.35
N ASP A 65 11.09 9.02 7.60
CA ASP A 65 10.06 9.89 8.16
C ASP A 65 8.95 10.23 7.14
N ASP A 66 9.12 9.90 5.86
CA ASP A 66 8.08 10.02 4.85
C ASP A 66 7.12 8.81 4.83
N ILE A 67 7.50 7.71 5.50
CA ILE A 67 6.82 6.42 5.47
C ILE A 67 6.19 6.13 6.83
N ASP A 68 4.88 5.86 6.85
CA ASP A 68 4.15 5.40 8.04
C ASP A 68 4.43 3.91 8.31
N ILE A 69 4.25 3.07 7.29
CA ILE A 69 4.52 1.64 7.38
C ILE A 69 4.84 1.06 6.01
N ALA A 70 5.79 0.13 5.95
CA ALA A 70 6.04 -0.73 4.81
C ALA A 70 6.05 -2.20 5.24
N HIS A 71 5.35 -3.06 4.50
CA HIS A 71 5.33 -4.50 4.77
C HIS A 71 5.07 -5.31 3.50
N ARG A 72 5.56 -6.55 3.52
CA ARG A 72 5.26 -7.55 2.49
C ARG A 72 3.82 -8.02 2.61
N PHE A 73 3.17 -8.20 1.47
CA PHE A 73 1.81 -8.72 1.41
C PHE A 73 1.76 -10.11 0.79
N GLY A 74 1.02 -11.01 1.43
CA GLY A 74 0.81 -12.38 0.99
C GLY A 74 1.80 -13.40 1.60
N PRO A 75 1.56 -14.70 1.32
CA PRO A 75 2.38 -15.78 1.84
C PRO A 75 3.79 -15.74 1.21
N SER A 76 4.80 -16.09 2.00
CA SER A 76 6.17 -16.26 1.49
C SER A 76 6.18 -17.33 0.40
N ASN A 77 6.75 -17.01 -0.76
CA ASN A 77 6.87 -17.95 -1.86
C ASN A 77 8.28 -17.82 -2.47
N SER A 78 9.02 -18.92 -2.50
CA SER A 78 10.40 -18.95 -3.00
C SER A 78 10.52 -18.59 -4.48
N ARG A 79 9.44 -18.67 -5.26
CA ARG A 79 9.46 -18.40 -6.71
C ARG A 79 9.14 -16.97 -7.11
N LYS A 80 8.53 -16.16 -6.23
CA LYS A 80 8.09 -14.80 -6.56
C LYS A 80 8.28 -13.85 -5.39
N SER A 81 8.92 -12.72 -5.65
CA SER A 81 9.02 -11.61 -4.71
C SER A 81 7.63 -11.11 -4.32
N ARG A 82 7.34 -11.09 -3.01
CA ARG A 82 6.07 -10.57 -2.49
C ARG A 82 5.97 -9.06 -2.73
N PRO A 83 4.79 -8.55 -3.13
CA PRO A 83 4.58 -7.11 -3.25
C PRO A 83 4.75 -6.45 -1.88
N ILE A 84 5.27 -5.23 -1.88
CA ILE A 84 5.34 -4.36 -0.71
C ILE A 84 4.17 -3.40 -0.77
N PHE A 85 3.42 -3.31 0.34
CA PHE A 85 2.50 -2.21 0.57
C PHE A 85 3.17 -1.21 1.49
N MET A 86 3.36 0.00 0.96
CA MET A 86 3.91 1.14 1.67
C MET A 86 2.80 2.17 1.87
N LYS A 87 2.69 2.74 3.06
CA LYS A 87 1.83 3.88 3.36
C LYS A 87 2.69 5.09 3.64
N MET A 88 2.42 6.18 2.92
CA MET A 88 3.08 7.47 3.15
C MET A 88 2.42 8.21 4.31
N ILE A 89 3.19 8.98 5.07
CA ILE A 89 2.66 9.88 6.09
C ILE A 89 1.81 10.98 5.43
N SER A 90 2.30 11.55 4.34
CA SER A 90 1.61 12.61 3.59
C SER A 90 1.09 12.12 2.24
N ARG A 91 -0.17 12.47 1.96
CA ARG A 91 -0.81 12.21 0.65
C ARG A 91 -0.15 13.00 -0.49
N MET A 92 0.46 14.14 -0.17
CA MET A 92 1.11 15.00 -1.17
C MET A 92 2.42 14.39 -1.67
N THR A 93 3.12 13.63 -0.84
CA THR A 93 4.40 12.99 -1.19
C THR A 93 4.24 11.94 -2.29
N LYS A 94 3.11 11.23 -2.33
CA LYS A 94 2.80 10.28 -3.41
C LYS A 94 2.53 10.96 -4.77
N SER A 95 2.12 12.22 -4.77
CA SER A 95 1.75 12.93 -6.00
C SER A 95 2.90 13.67 -6.66
N LYS A 96 4.06 13.73 -6.00
CA LYS A 96 5.30 14.25 -6.56
C LYS A 96 6.01 13.15 -7.33
#